data_AF-A0A2V8G191-F1
#
_entry.id   AF-A0A2V8G191-F1
#
_cell.length_a   1.000
_cell.length_b   1.000
_cell.length_c   1.000
_cell.angle_alpha   90.00
_cell.angle_beta   90.00
_cell.angle_gamma   90.00
#
_symmetry.space_group_name_H-M   'P 1'
#
loop_
_entity.id
_entity.type
_entity.pdbx_description
1 polymer ?
#
loop_
_entity_poly.entity_id
_entity_poly.type
_entity_poly.pdbx_seq_one_letter_code
_entity_poly.pdbx_strand_id
1 'polypeptide(L)' 'MVWEPPHRFVMAWQITGQWQFEPDLAKSSEVAVRFTREADGATRVDLEHRYLHRHGADANAIRTAVDAPNGWGGLLDL' A
#
# COMPACT_ATOMS: atom_id res chain seq x y z
N MET A 1 6.84 -10.86 0.98
CA MET A 1 7.06 -9.88 2.07
C MET A 1 8.52 -9.49 2.11
N VAL A 2 8.82 -8.24 2.46
CA VAL A 2 10.19 -7.71 2.57
C VAL A 2 10.31 -6.90 3.86
N TRP A 3 11.44 -7.03 4.55
CA TRP A 3 11.78 -6.27 5.74
C TRP A 3 13.27 -5.88 5.71
N GLU A 4 13.55 -4.61 5.48
CA GLU A 4 14.90 -4.06 5.28
C GLU A 4 15.06 -2.77 6.10
N PRO A 5 15.25 -2.82 7.43
CA PRO A 5 15.38 -1.61 8.24
C PRO A 5 16.68 -0.83 7.96
N PRO A 6 16.66 0.51 8.00
CA PRO A 6 15.49 1.41 8.12
C PRO A 6 14.84 1.76 6.76
N HIS A 7 15.20 1.07 5.68
CA HIS A 7 15.00 1.54 4.31
C HIS A 7 13.68 1.16 3.68
N ARG A 8 13.14 -0.03 3.95
CA ARG A 8 12.02 -0.55 3.18
C ARG A 8 11.28 -1.68 3.87
N PHE A 9 9.97 -1.74 3.63
CA PHE A 9 9.19 -2.93 3.86
C PHE A 9 8.17 -3.15 2.75
N VAL A 10 7.72 -4.39 2.59
CA VAL A 10 6.60 -4.77 1.71
C VAL A 10 5.69 -5.71 2.48
N MET A 11 4.42 -5.32 2.58
CA MET A 11 3.37 -6.09 3.25
C MET A 11 2.27 -6.50 2.28
N ALA A 12 1.64 -7.65 2.55
CA ALA A 12 0.45 -8.06 1.83
C ALA A 12 -0.76 -7.23 2.29
N TRP A 13 -1.60 -6.81 1.35
CA TRP A 13 -2.88 -6.19 1.59
C TRP A 13 -3.96 -7.27 1.55
N GLN A 14 -4.14 -7.95 2.68
CA GLN A 14 -5.09 -9.05 2.87
C GLN A 14 -6.50 -8.54 3.15
N ILE A 15 -6.96 -7.61 2.32
CA ILE A 15 -8.24 -6.92 2.50
C ILE A 15 -8.97 -6.86 1.15
N THR A 16 -10.22 -7.35 1.10
CA THR A 16 -11.08 -7.32 -0.08
C THR A 16 -11.64 -5.92 -0.35
N GLY A 17 -12.36 -5.74 -1.47
CA GLY A 17 -13.02 -4.46 -1.78
C GLY A 17 -14.13 -4.04 -0.80
N GLN A 18 -14.64 -4.99 -0.02
CA GLN A 18 -15.64 -4.78 1.04
C GLN A 18 -14.99 -4.67 2.44
N TRP A 19 -13.67 -4.46 2.49
CA TRP A 19 -12.91 -4.30 3.72
C TRP A 19 -12.96 -5.52 4.66
N GLN A 20 -13.05 -6.72 4.08
CA GLN A 20 -12.99 -7.99 4.82
C GLN A 20 -11.62 -8.64 4.66
N PHE A 21 -11.25 -9.52 5.59
CA PHE A 21 -9.99 -10.26 5.53
C PHE A 21 -9.94 -11.22 4.33
N GLU A 22 -8.85 -11.19 3.57
CA GLU A 22 -8.55 -12.14 2.48
C GLU A 22 -7.44 -13.12 2.92
N PRO A 23 -7.76 -14.38 3.23
CA PRO A 23 -6.76 -15.35 3.68
C PRO A 23 -5.83 -15.83 2.56
N ASP A 24 -6.24 -15.75 1.29
CA ASP A 24 -5.44 -16.19 0.16
C ASP A 24 -4.48 -15.10 -0.31
N LEU A 25 -3.19 -15.29 -0.03
CA LEU A 25 -2.14 -14.36 -0.44
C LEU A 25 -2.04 -14.20 -1.97
N ALA A 26 -2.48 -15.19 -2.76
CA ALA A 26 -2.48 -15.08 -4.22
C ALA A 26 -3.51 -14.04 -4.72
N LYS A 27 -4.55 -13.78 -3.93
CA LYS A 27 -5.58 -12.76 -4.19
C LYS A 27 -5.25 -11.40 -3.58
N SER A 28 -4.21 -11.33 -2.75
CA SER A 28 -3.82 -10.12 -2.05
C SER A 28 -2.88 -9.25 -2.92
N SER A 29 -3.18 -7.95 -2.97
CA SER A 29 -2.23 -6.94 -3.45
C SER A 29 -1.13 -6.71 -2.40
N GLU A 30 -0.19 -5.81 -2.69
CA GLU A 30 0.87 -5.47 -1.75
C GLU A 30 1.04 -3.96 -1.62
N VAL A 31 1.45 -3.53 -0.43
CA VAL A 31 1.89 -2.16 -0.17
C VAL A 31 3.40 -2.20 0.06
N ALA A 32 4.14 -1.47 -0.78
CA ALA A 32 5.57 -1.28 -0.66
C ALA A 32 5.84 0.14 -0.17
N VAL A 33 6.65 0.25 0.89
CA VAL A 33 7.04 1.55 1.47
C VAL A 33 8.55 1.65 1.50
N ARG A 34 9.09 2.79 1.05
CA ARG A 34 10.51 3.09 1.07
C ARG A 34 10.76 4.41 1.79
N PHE A 35 11.83 4.45 2.56
CA PHE A 35 12.29 5.63 3.29
C PHE A 35 13.63 6.08 2.69
N THR A 36 13.67 7.33 2.23
CA THR A 36 14.89 7.96 1.71
C THR A 36 15.22 9.17 2.56
N ARG A 37 16.43 9.22 3.11
CA ARG A 37 16.91 10.42 3.80
C ARG A 37 17.23 11.50 2.78
N GLU A 38 16.69 12.69 2.97
CA GLU A 38 16.95 13.87 2.15
C GLU A 38 18.09 14.72 2.73
N ALA A 39 18.63 15.61 1.89
CA ALA A 39 19.80 16.42 2.24
C ALA A 39 19.55 17.39 3.41
N ASP A 40 18.32 17.86 3.57
CA ASP A 40 17.87 18.73 4.67
C ASP A 40 17.62 17.96 5.99
N GLY A 41 17.79 16.63 5.98
CA GLY A 41 17.54 15.77 7.12
C GLY A 41 16.11 15.24 7.22
N ALA A 42 15.21 15.64 6.32
CA ALA A 42 13.88 15.05 6.21
C ALA A 42 13.95 13.60 5.69
N THR A 43 12.83 12.87 5.79
CA THR A 43 12.69 11.55 5.19
C THR A 43 11.59 11.61 4.14
N ARG A 44 11.92 11.37 2.86
CA ARG A 44 10.92 11.09 1.84
C ARG A 44 10.38 9.68 2.03
N VAL A 45 9.06 9.57 2.05
CA VAL A 45 8.35 8.29 2.09
C VAL A 45 7.70 8.05 0.73
N ASP A 46 8.14 7.00 0.05
CA ASP A 46 7.55 6.55 -1.21
C ASP A 46 6.65 5.34 -0.93
N LEU A 47 5.34 5.45 -1.22
CA LEU A 47 4.35 4.39 -1.05
C LEU A 47 3.81 3.94 -2.41
N GLU A 48 3.85 2.63 -2.67
CA GLU A 48 3.27 2.00 -3.87
C GLU A 48 2.27 0.91 -3.46
N HIS A 49 1.03 1.00 -3.93
CA HIS A 49 0.05 -0.08 -3.84
C HIS A 49 0.00 -0.85 -5.16
N ARG A 50 0.62 -2.02 -5.20
CA ARG A 50 0.84 -2.82 -6.41
C ARG A 50 0.01 -4.09 -6.46
N TYR A 51 -0.17 -4.64 -7.66
CA TYR A 51 -0.93 -5.88 -7.91
C TYR A 51 -2.43 -5.82 -7.57
N LEU A 52 -3.06 -4.65 -7.72
CA LEU A 52 -4.51 -4.49 -7.48
C LEU A 52 -5.38 -5.47 -8.29
N HIS A 53 -4.93 -5.90 -9.47
CA HIS A 53 -5.64 -6.88 -10.31
C HIS A 53 -5.88 -8.24 -9.61
N ARG A 54 -5.10 -8.58 -8.57
CA ARG A 54 -5.29 -9.83 -7.80
C ARG A 54 -6.62 -9.88 -7.05
N HIS A 55 -7.23 -8.72 -6.80
CA HIS A 55 -8.55 -8.60 -6.18
C HIS A 55 -9.73 -8.87 -7.15
N GLY A 56 -9.45 -9.21 -8.41
CA GLY A 56 -10.47 -9.56 -9.39
C GLY A 56 -11.51 -8.44 -9.57
N ALA A 57 -12.78 -8.77 -9.37
CA ALA A 57 -13.89 -7.84 -9.52
C ALA A 57 -13.79 -6.61 -8.59
N ASP A 58 -13.11 -6.75 -7.45
CA ASP A 58 -12.98 -5.70 -6.43
C ASP A 58 -11.81 -4.74 -6.68
N ALA A 59 -10.95 -5.00 -7.67
CA ALA A 59 -9.75 -4.21 -7.94
C ALA A 59 -10.05 -2.70 -8.13
N ASN A 60 -11.14 -2.38 -8.83
CA ASN A 60 -11.57 -1.00 -9.06
C ASN A 60 -12.09 -0.32 -7.78
N ALA A 61 -12.77 -1.07 -6.92
CA ALA A 61 -13.28 -0.56 -5.65
C ALA A 61 -12.11 -0.21 -4.72
N ILE A 62 -11.10 -1.09 -4.63
CA ILE A 62 -9.90 -0.85 -3.84
C ILE A 62 -9.14 0.35 -4.38
N ARG A 63 -8.88 0.44 -5.70
CA ARG A 63 -8.22 1.61 -6.31
C ARG A 63 -8.92 2.90 -5.92
N THR A 64 -10.23 2.97 -6.15
CA THR A 64 -11.04 4.15 -5.86
C THR A 64 -10.94 4.54 -4.38
N ALA A 65 -10.96 3.57 -3.48
CA ALA A 65 -10.91 3.83 -2.05
C ALA A 65 -9.53 4.33 -1.59
N VAL A 66 -8.44 3.77 -2.11
CA VAL A 66 -7.09 4.20 -1.73
C VAL A 66 -6.64 5.49 -2.41
N ASP A 67 -7.24 5.83 -3.55
CA ASP A 67 -7.02 7.11 -4.27
C ASP A 67 -7.92 8.26 -3.76
N ALA A 68 -8.87 7.97 -2.86
CA ALA A 68 -9.74 8.98 -2.28
C ALA A 68 -8.96 9.97 -1.39
N PRO A 69 -9.49 11.18 -1.10
CA PRO A 69 -8.81 12.16 -0.25
C PRO A 69 -8.41 11.65 1.14
N ASN A 70 -9.14 10.67 1.68
CA ASN A 70 -8.84 10.01 2.95
C ASN A 70 -8.09 8.66 2.78
N GLY A 71 -7.59 8.37 1.58
CA GLY A 71 -6.79 7.20 1.25
C GLY A 71 -5.30 7.42 1.47
N TRP A 72 -4.45 6.85 0.60
CA TRP A 72 -3.00 6.93 0.75
C TRP A 72 -2.44 8.34 0.67
N GLY A 73 -2.97 9.17 -0.24
CA GLY A 73 -2.53 10.56 -0.38
C GLY A 73 -2.74 11.34 0.92
N GLY A 74 -3.96 11.32 1.45
CA GLY A 74 -4.27 12.00 2.71
C GLY A 74 -3.49 11.47 3.92
N LEU A 75 -3.12 10.19 3.95
CA LEU A 75 -2.27 9.64 5.01
C LEU A 75 -0.85 10.20 4.98
N LEU A 76 -0.30 10.45 3.79
CA LEU A 76 1.07 10.98 3.62
C LEU A 76 1.16 12.49 3.85
N ASP A 77 0.01 13.18 3.86
CA ASP A 77 -0.08 14.62 4.14
C ASP A 77 -0.21 14.94 5.65
N LEU A 78 -0.29 13.93 6.53
CA LEU A 78 -0.35 14.08 8.00
C LEU A 78 1.04 14.32 8.62
#